data_AF-A0A8E6L7Z6-F1
#
_entry.id   AF-A0A8E6L7Z6-F1
#
_cell.length_a   1.000
_cell.length_b   1.000
_cell.length_c   1.000
_cell.angle_alpha   90.00
_cell.angle_beta   90.00
_cell.angle_gamma   90.00
#
_symmetry.space_group_name_H-M   'P 1'
#
loop_
_entity.id
_entity.type
_entity.pdbx_description
1 polymer ?
#
loop_
_entity_poly.entity_id
_entity_poly.type
_entity_poly.pdbx_seq_one_letter_code
_entity_poly.pdbx_strand_id
1 'polypeptide(L)'
;MIKTVALVLMVTDHTGLLLAGNNEVMRLLGRGCFPLFGLAWGMNLARHAEIRQSQLNSLWGWALVAQVSFMLIGYPWYTGNILFAFAVTGQVLRWVSQPSWYYTLPAAGLLVTWIPLSTGSYGMAGVGMLTASWLLCRAQHAPERLGYGVLWALMVLLMNMHDVSESVAGLAIALLTLMVCSSAGERVKRFWPQQFFVMFYAVHLAVLGIVVSM
;
A
#
# COMPACT_ATOMS: atom_id res chain seq x y z
N MET A 1 14.71 -6.94 -0.18
CA MET A 1 14.21 -7.68 -1.36
C MET A 1 12.74 -7.38 -1.63
N ILE A 2 11.82 -7.55 -0.68
CA ILE A 2 10.37 -7.28 -0.84
C ILE A 2 10.06 -5.92 -1.50
N LYS A 3 10.68 -4.82 -1.03
CA LYS A 3 10.48 -3.48 -1.63
C LYS A 3 10.89 -3.38 -3.10
N THR A 4 11.95 -4.08 -3.50
CA THR A 4 12.41 -4.09 -4.89
C THR A 4 11.43 -4.85 -5.78
N VAL A 5 10.98 -6.02 -5.33
CA VAL A 5 9.98 -6.81 -6.06
C VAL A 5 8.68 -6.03 -6.21
N ALA A 6 8.19 -5.42 -5.12
CA ALA A 6 6.99 -4.59 -5.15
C ALA A 6 7.12 -3.41 -6.14
N LEU A 7 8.28 -2.76 -6.22
CA LEU A 7 8.55 -1.67 -7.16
C LEU A 7 8.55 -2.15 -8.61
N VAL A 8 9.15 -3.32 -8.89
CA VAL A 8 9.12 -3.92 -10.24
C VAL A 8 7.68 -4.27 -10.65
N LEU A 9 6.90 -4.88 -9.74
CA LEU A 9 5.49 -5.19 -10.00
C LEU A 9 4.67 -3.92 -10.25
N MET A 10 4.93 -2.84 -9.49
CA MET A 10 4.27 -1.55 -9.69
C MET A 10 4.54 -0.93 -11.06
N VAL A 11 5.80 -0.96 -11.51
CA VAL A 11 6.17 -0.45 -12.84
C VAL A 11 5.54 -1.33 -13.91
N THR A 12 5.57 -2.66 -13.73
CA THR A 12 4.94 -3.62 -14.65
C THR A 12 3.45 -3.36 -14.78
N ASP A 13 2.74 -3.10 -13.68
CA ASP A 13 1.31 -2.78 -13.67
C ASP A 13 0.98 -1.55 -14.51
N HIS A 14 1.63 -0.42 -14.21
CA HIS A 14 1.35 0.84 -14.89
C HIS A 14 1.81 0.82 -16.35
N THR A 15 2.94 0.18 -16.66
CA THR A 15 3.37 -0.03 -18.06
C THR A 15 2.37 -0.91 -18.82
N GLY A 16 1.86 -1.97 -18.17
CA GLY A 16 0.84 -2.86 -18.74
C GLY A 16 -0.44 -2.11 -19.10
N LEU A 17 -0.89 -1.26 -18.18
CA LEU A 17 -2.08 -0.43 -18.35
C LEU A 17 -1.89 0.64 -19.44
N LEU A 18 -0.80 1.41 -19.35
CA LEU A 18 -0.65 2.67 -20.09
C LEU A 18 0.11 2.55 -21.41
N LEU A 19 1.09 1.63 -21.50
CA LEU A 19 1.99 1.52 -22.66
C LEU A 19 1.77 0.23 -23.46
N ALA A 20 1.26 -0.83 -22.84
CA ALA A 20 1.05 -2.13 -23.48
C ALA A 20 -0.42 -2.42 -23.83
N GLY A 21 -1.25 -1.38 -23.98
CA GLY A 21 -2.64 -1.52 -24.42
C GLY A 21 -3.53 -2.29 -23.44
N ASN A 22 -3.40 -2.05 -22.13
CA ASN A 22 -4.14 -2.75 -21.08
C ASN A 22 -3.84 -4.27 -21.03
N ASN A 23 -2.55 -4.63 -21.05
CA ASN A 23 -2.12 -6.02 -20.99
C ASN A 23 -2.53 -6.68 -19.67
N GLU A 24 -3.39 -7.70 -19.76
CA GLU A 24 -3.99 -8.38 -18.61
C GLU A 24 -2.95 -9.08 -17.72
N VAL A 25 -1.96 -9.74 -18.30
CA VAL A 25 -0.92 -10.48 -17.55
C VAL A 25 -0.10 -9.51 -16.70
N MET A 26 0.29 -8.38 -17.27
CA MET A 26 1.06 -7.36 -16.55
C MET A 26 0.25 -6.74 -15.40
N ARG A 27 -1.06 -6.59 -15.58
CA ARG A 27 -1.98 -6.11 -14.53
C ARG A 27 -2.17 -7.13 -13.41
N LEU A 28 -2.34 -8.40 -13.74
CA LEU A 28 -2.42 -9.48 -12.76
C LEU A 28 -1.14 -9.54 -11.91
N LEU A 29 0.03 -9.42 -12.55
CA LEU A 29 1.31 -9.30 -11.85
C LEU A 29 1.35 -8.08 -10.92
N GLY A 30 0.83 -6.96 -11.40
CA GLY A 30 0.70 -5.70 -10.67
C GLY A 30 -0.09 -5.78 -9.37
N ARG A 31 -1.12 -6.63 -9.29
CA ARG A 31 -2.00 -6.73 -8.11
C ARG A 31 -1.28 -7.17 -6.83
N GLY A 32 -0.15 -7.87 -6.94
CA GLY A 32 0.68 -8.23 -5.79
C GLY A 32 1.47 -7.07 -5.17
N CYS A 33 1.61 -5.94 -5.89
CA CYS A 33 2.41 -4.79 -5.49
C CYS A 33 1.93 -4.16 -4.16
N PHE A 34 0.66 -3.80 -4.08
CA PHE A 34 0.14 -3.07 -2.93
C PHE A 34 0.17 -3.88 -1.62
N PRO A 35 -0.23 -5.17 -1.59
CA PRO A 35 -0.06 -6.00 -0.40
C PRO A 35 1.41 -6.11 0.08
N LEU A 36 2.37 -6.20 -0.85
CA LEU A 36 3.79 -6.24 -0.52
C LEU A 36 4.30 -4.92 0.06
N PHE A 37 3.85 -3.78 -0.49
CA PHE A 37 4.15 -2.48 0.11
C PHE A 37 3.48 -2.32 1.48
N GLY A 38 2.26 -2.82 1.65
CA GLY A 38 1.56 -2.86 2.94
C GLY A 38 2.35 -3.59 4.02
N LEU A 39 2.87 -4.78 3.71
CA LEU A 39 3.73 -5.54 4.63
C LEU A 39 5.07 -4.84 4.88
N ALA A 40 5.71 -4.28 3.84
CA ALA A 40 6.95 -3.53 4.00
C ALA A 40 6.78 -2.28 4.88
N TRP A 41 5.62 -1.63 4.79
CA TRP A 41 5.22 -0.50 5.61
C TRP A 41 4.90 -0.93 7.06
N GLY A 42 4.11 -1.99 7.23
CA GLY A 42 3.78 -2.57 8.54
C GLY A 42 5.01 -2.99 9.31
N MET A 43 5.97 -3.68 8.67
CA MET A 43 7.27 -4.03 9.25
C MET A 43 8.08 -2.80 9.65
N ASN A 44 8.01 -1.71 8.88
CA ASN A 44 8.74 -0.48 9.19
C ASN A 44 8.13 0.26 10.39
N LEU A 45 6.80 0.27 10.51
CA LEU A 45 6.10 0.85 11.65
C LEU A 45 6.28 0.03 12.93
N ALA A 46 6.18 -1.30 12.85
CA ALA A 46 6.31 -2.20 14.00
C ALA A 46 7.72 -2.18 14.63
N ARG A 47 8.75 -1.70 13.91
CA ARG A 47 10.10 -1.48 14.46
C ARG A 47 10.19 -0.31 15.42
N HIS A 48 9.19 0.56 15.45
CA HIS A 48 9.15 1.72 16.34
C HIS A 48 8.05 1.50 17.38
N ALA A 49 8.35 1.83 18.65
CA ALA A 49 7.36 1.69 19.73
C ALA A 49 6.11 2.54 19.47
N GLU A 50 6.29 3.70 18.84
CA GLU A 50 5.21 4.63 18.51
C GLU A 50 5.27 5.09 17.04
N ILE A 51 4.10 5.37 16.48
CA ILE A 51 3.94 5.94 15.15
C ILE A 51 4.26 7.45 15.22
N ARG A 52 5.36 7.86 14.60
CA ARG A 52 5.83 9.26 14.61
C ARG A 52 5.03 10.12 13.65
N GLN A 53 4.53 11.27 14.14
CA GLN A 53 3.80 12.22 13.30
C GLN A 53 4.66 12.80 12.18
N SER A 54 5.98 12.99 12.37
CA SER A 54 6.86 13.50 11.31
C SER A 54 6.91 12.58 10.09
N GLN A 55 6.86 11.26 10.30
CA GLN A 55 6.80 10.28 9.21
C GLN A 55 5.45 10.34 8.49
N LEU A 56 4.35 10.50 9.23
CA LEU A 56 3.02 10.67 8.66
C LEU A 56 2.90 11.99 7.87
N ASN A 57 3.43 13.10 8.41
CA ASN A 57 3.44 14.41 7.74
C ASN A 57 4.20 14.36 6.42
N SER A 58 5.36 13.68 6.41
CA SER A 58 6.11 13.47 5.17
C SER A 58 5.29 12.65 4.17
N LEU A 59 4.58 11.62 4.62
CA LEU A 59 3.76 10.79 3.77
C LEU A 59 2.53 11.55 3.21
N TRP A 60 1.88 12.40 4.02
CA TRP A 60 0.84 13.33 3.56
C TRP A 60 1.36 14.32 2.52
N GLY A 61 2.53 14.93 2.77
CA GLY A 61 3.15 15.86 1.83
C GLY A 61 3.45 15.18 0.48
N TRP A 62 3.99 13.97 0.52
CA TRP A 62 4.22 13.20 -0.70
C TRP A 62 2.94 12.70 -1.38
N ALA A 63 1.88 12.39 -0.62
CA ALA A 63 0.59 12.03 -1.21
C ALA A 63 0.01 13.19 -2.03
N LEU A 64 0.17 14.42 -1.55
CA LEU A 64 -0.20 15.63 -2.30
C LEU A 64 0.63 15.81 -3.57
N VAL A 65 1.96 15.64 -3.47
CA VAL A 65 2.85 15.72 -4.65
C VAL A 65 2.50 14.66 -5.68
N ALA A 66 2.30 13.41 -5.24
CA ALA A 66 1.94 12.30 -6.12
C ALA A 66 0.54 12.46 -6.73
N GLN A 67 -0.37 13.20 -6.09
CA GLN A 67 -1.69 13.47 -6.64
C GLN A 67 -1.60 14.23 -7.96
N VAL A 68 -0.64 15.15 -8.09
CA VAL A 68 -0.39 15.86 -9.36
C VAL A 68 -0.03 14.86 -10.46
N SER A 69 0.90 13.95 -10.16
CA SER A 69 1.33 12.91 -11.10
C SER A 69 0.23 11.90 -11.42
N PHE A 70 -0.64 11.61 -10.45
CA PHE A 70 -1.79 10.74 -10.62
C PHE A 70 -2.84 11.34 -11.57
N MET A 71 -3.08 12.65 -11.47
CA MET A 71 -3.94 13.38 -12.40
C MET A 71 -3.36 13.42 -13.82
N LEU A 72 -2.03 13.53 -13.97
CA LEU A 72 -1.38 13.53 -15.29
C LEU A 72 -1.58 12.22 -16.08
N ILE A 73 -1.77 11.09 -15.38
CA ILE A 73 -2.05 9.80 -16.01
C ILE A 73 -3.53 9.65 -16.43
N GLY A 74 -4.39 10.62 -16.07
CA GLY A 74 -5.79 10.64 -16.47
C GLY A 74 -6.76 10.18 -15.37
N TYR A 75 -6.30 9.96 -14.14
CA TYR A 75 -7.20 9.69 -13.02
C TYR A 75 -7.92 10.96 -12.55
N PRO A 76 -9.20 10.87 -12.13
CA PRO A 76 -9.92 12.04 -11.64
C PRO A 76 -9.29 12.63 -10.37
N TRP A 77 -9.30 13.96 -10.26
CA TRP A 77 -8.69 14.69 -9.14
C TRP A 77 -9.28 14.32 -7.77
N TYR A 78 -10.55 13.91 -7.73
CA TYR A 78 -11.25 13.48 -6.51
C TYR A 78 -10.95 12.03 -6.13
N THR A 79 -10.27 11.26 -6.97
CA THR A 79 -9.78 9.92 -6.60
C THR A 79 -8.37 10.08 -6.04
N GLY A 80 -8.21 9.84 -4.75
CA GLY A 80 -6.91 10.01 -4.13
C GLY A 80 -6.02 8.80 -4.40
N ASN A 81 -4.74 9.06 -4.64
CA ASN A 81 -3.73 8.05 -4.92
C ASN A 81 -3.39 7.16 -3.71
N ILE A 82 -2.66 6.06 -3.96
CA ILE A 82 -2.40 5.01 -2.98
C ILE A 82 -1.66 5.50 -1.72
N LEU A 83 -0.86 6.57 -1.80
CA LEU A 83 -0.15 7.11 -0.64
C LEU A 83 -1.10 7.68 0.41
N PHE A 84 -2.27 8.19 0.00
CA PHE A 84 -3.29 8.61 0.94
C PHE A 84 -3.86 7.43 1.74
N ALA A 85 -3.99 6.24 1.15
CA ALA A 85 -4.40 5.05 1.93
C ALA A 85 -3.39 4.73 3.05
N PHE A 86 -2.09 4.84 2.76
CA PHE A 86 -1.04 4.73 3.79
C PHE A 86 -1.12 5.86 4.83
N ALA A 87 -1.43 7.09 4.41
CA ALA A 87 -1.46 8.27 5.27
C ALA A 87 -2.63 8.21 6.24
N VAL A 88 -3.82 7.94 5.71
CA VAL A 88 -5.05 7.80 6.47
C VAL A 88 -4.92 6.63 7.44
N THR A 89 -4.49 5.45 6.97
CA THR A 89 -4.35 4.28 7.86
C THR A 89 -3.33 4.56 8.97
N GLY A 90 -2.16 5.14 8.64
CA GLY A 90 -1.14 5.47 9.63
C GLY A 90 -1.62 6.50 10.66
N GLN A 91 -2.37 7.51 10.23
CA GLN A 91 -2.92 8.54 11.10
C GLN A 91 -4.00 7.99 12.03
N VAL A 92 -4.90 7.16 11.50
CA VAL A 92 -5.94 6.45 12.26
C VAL A 92 -5.30 5.54 13.30
N LEU A 93 -4.33 4.71 12.92
CA LEU A 93 -3.63 3.82 13.84
C LEU A 93 -2.94 4.60 14.96
N ARG A 94 -2.31 5.74 14.64
CA ARG A 94 -1.67 6.60 15.64
C ARG A 94 -2.68 7.12 16.65
N TRP A 95 -3.82 7.62 16.20
CA TRP A 95 -4.86 8.19 17.06
C TRP A 95 -5.59 7.14 17.89
N VAL A 96 -5.90 5.99 17.32
CA VAL A 96 -6.53 4.86 18.04
C VAL A 96 -5.58 4.26 19.08
N SER A 97 -4.27 4.34 18.86
CA SER A 97 -3.28 3.86 19.84
C SER A 97 -3.11 4.82 21.04
N GLN A 98 -3.72 6.00 21.04
CA GLN A 98 -3.64 6.93 22.17
C GLN A 98 -4.64 6.54 23.26
N PRO A 99 -4.30 6.70 24.56
CA PRO A 99 -5.18 6.31 25.67
C PRO A 99 -6.51 7.07 25.76
N SER A 100 -6.63 8.19 25.04
CA SER A 100 -7.77 9.09 25.17
C SER A 100 -8.78 8.90 24.04
N TRP A 101 -10.05 8.71 24.42
CA TRP A 101 -11.17 8.57 23.49
C TRP A 101 -11.38 9.82 22.61
N TYR A 102 -10.87 10.99 22.99
CA TYR A 102 -10.94 12.20 22.16
C TYR A 102 -10.25 12.04 20.81
N TYR A 103 -9.31 11.09 20.67
CA TYR A 103 -8.63 10.80 19.40
C TYR A 103 -9.37 9.79 18.51
N THR A 104 -10.40 9.09 19.02
CA THR A 104 -11.18 8.17 18.18
C THR A 104 -12.17 8.90 17.28
N LEU A 105 -12.72 10.03 17.74
CA LEU A 105 -13.58 10.91 16.93
C LEU A 105 -12.89 11.47 15.67
N PRO A 106 -11.70 12.10 15.76
CA PRO A 106 -11.00 12.57 14.56
C PRO A 106 -10.54 11.41 13.66
N ALA A 107 -10.23 10.24 14.23
CA ALA A 107 -9.92 9.04 13.42
C ALA A 107 -11.12 8.57 12.61
N ALA A 108 -12.30 8.49 13.22
CA ALA A 108 -13.55 8.17 12.53
C ALA A 108 -13.90 9.24 11.48
N GLY A 109 -13.79 10.52 11.83
CA GLY A 109 -14.01 11.64 10.91
C GLY A 109 -13.08 11.59 9.69
N LEU A 110 -11.80 11.27 9.90
CA LEU A 110 -10.84 11.13 8.81
C LEU A 110 -11.18 9.95 7.89
N LEU A 111 -11.61 8.81 8.44
CA LEU A 111 -12.05 7.67 7.61
C LEU A 111 -13.29 8.01 6.80
N VAL A 112 -14.32 8.59 7.44
CA VAL A 112 -15.58 8.95 6.77
C VAL A 112 -15.34 9.95 5.64
N THR A 113 -14.47 10.94 5.85
CA THR A 113 -14.13 11.93 4.82
C THR A 113 -13.26 11.35 3.70
N TRP A 114 -12.42 10.36 4.00
CA TRP A 114 -11.55 9.72 3.02
C TRP A 114 -12.25 8.66 2.16
N ILE A 115 -13.21 7.92 2.69
CA ILE A 115 -13.89 6.81 1.98
C ILE A 115 -14.38 7.22 0.57
N PRO A 116 -15.06 8.36 0.36
CA PRO A 116 -15.51 8.77 -0.97
C PRO A 116 -14.36 8.97 -1.98
N LEU A 117 -13.18 9.38 -1.49
CA LEU A 117 -11.98 9.64 -2.30
C LEU A 117 -11.16 8.36 -2.55
N SER A 118 -11.49 7.26 -1.88
CA SER A 118 -10.68 6.05 -1.83
C SER A 118 -10.91 5.06 -2.99
N THR A 119 -11.75 5.43 -3.96
CA THR A 119 -12.09 4.59 -5.13
C THR A 119 -10.88 4.21 -5.97
N GLY A 120 -9.88 5.10 -6.06
CA GLY A 120 -8.58 4.83 -6.72
C GLY A 120 -7.53 4.14 -5.83
N SER A 121 -7.87 3.83 -4.58
CA SER A 121 -6.92 3.41 -3.53
C SER A 121 -7.38 2.18 -2.75
N TYR A 122 -8.17 1.30 -3.37
CA TYR A 122 -8.70 0.05 -2.79
C TYR A 122 -9.60 0.22 -1.55
N GLY A 123 -10.07 1.44 -1.27
CA GLY A 123 -11.06 1.72 -0.23
C GLY A 123 -10.79 1.13 1.15
N MET A 124 -11.87 0.70 1.79
CA MET A 124 -11.82 0.12 3.14
C MET A 124 -11.06 -1.21 3.19
N ALA A 125 -11.09 -2.00 2.11
CA ALA A 125 -10.30 -3.22 2.00
C ALA A 125 -8.80 -2.92 2.05
N GLY A 126 -8.36 -1.84 1.39
CA GLY A 126 -6.98 -1.36 1.46
C GLY A 126 -6.57 -0.91 2.86
N VAL A 127 -7.42 -0.14 3.55
CA VAL A 127 -7.19 0.26 4.95
C VAL A 127 -7.12 -0.95 5.88
N GLY A 128 -8.01 -1.92 5.68
CA GLY A 128 -8.03 -3.18 6.41
C GLY A 128 -6.76 -4.00 6.18
N MET A 129 -6.30 -4.13 4.94
CA MET A 129 -5.06 -4.83 4.58
C MET A 129 -3.84 -4.18 5.22
N LEU A 130 -3.75 -2.85 5.20
CA LEU A 130 -2.66 -2.10 5.84
C LEU A 130 -2.67 -2.25 7.37
N THR A 131 -3.85 -2.21 7.98
CA THR A 131 -4.03 -2.44 9.42
C THR A 131 -3.62 -3.86 9.80
N ALA A 132 -4.09 -4.86 9.06
CA ALA A 132 -3.72 -6.26 9.25
C ALA A 132 -2.21 -6.49 9.06
N SER A 133 -1.59 -5.81 8.08
CA SER A 133 -0.14 -5.84 7.86
C SER A 133 0.64 -5.35 9.08
N TRP A 134 0.19 -4.27 9.72
CA TRP A 134 0.82 -3.74 10.93
C TRP A 134 0.62 -4.67 12.14
N LEU A 135 -0.60 -5.18 12.35
CA LEU A 135 -0.92 -6.13 13.43
C LEU A 135 -0.14 -7.44 13.28
N LEU A 136 -0.05 -7.97 12.07
CA LEU A 136 0.72 -9.18 11.75
C LEU A 136 2.20 -9.02 12.13
N CYS A 137 2.76 -7.82 11.94
CA CYS A 137 4.14 -7.52 12.31
C CYS A 137 4.36 -7.33 13.82
N ARG A 138 3.31 -7.08 14.60
CA ARG A 138 3.38 -6.92 16.06
C ARG A 138 2.98 -8.17 16.84
N ALA A 139 2.32 -9.12 16.19
CA ALA A 139 1.86 -10.37 16.80
C ALA A 139 3.02 -11.13 17.44
N GLN A 140 2.89 -11.43 18.74
CA GLN A 140 3.89 -12.18 19.49
C GLN A 140 3.56 -13.66 19.53
N HIS A 141 2.27 -14.00 19.56
CA HIS A 141 1.81 -15.38 19.69
C HIS A 141 1.46 -16.00 18.32
N ALA A 142 1.75 -17.29 18.18
CA ALA A 142 1.41 -18.07 16.98
C ALA A 142 -0.08 -17.99 16.57
N PRO A 143 -1.07 -18.13 17.48
CA PRO A 143 -2.49 -18.02 17.10
C PRO A 143 -2.88 -16.62 16.63
N GLU A 144 -2.35 -15.57 17.26
CA GLU A 144 -2.60 -14.18 16.83
C GLU A 144 -2.03 -13.92 15.44
N ARG A 145 -0.79 -14.40 15.19
CA ARG A 145 -0.14 -14.27 13.89
C ARG A 145 -0.92 -14.99 12.79
N LEU A 146 -1.48 -16.16 13.09
CA LEU A 146 -2.36 -16.88 12.15
C LEU A 146 -3.63 -16.06 11.89
N GLY A 147 -4.29 -15.57 12.93
CA GLY A 147 -5.51 -14.76 12.82
C GLY A 147 -5.31 -13.51 11.97
N TYR A 148 -4.26 -12.74 12.23
CA TYR A 148 -3.94 -11.56 11.42
C TYR A 148 -3.47 -11.92 10.01
N GLY A 149 -2.84 -13.08 9.81
CA GLY A 149 -2.46 -13.57 8.48
C GLY A 149 -3.67 -13.91 7.63
N VAL A 150 -4.66 -14.59 8.22
CA VAL A 150 -5.96 -14.87 7.58
C VAL A 150 -6.71 -13.57 7.30
N LEU A 151 -6.77 -12.65 8.27
CA LEU A 151 -7.39 -11.35 8.08
C LEU A 151 -6.72 -10.57 6.94
N TRP A 152 -5.39 -10.56 6.90
CA TRP A 152 -4.63 -9.93 5.82
C TRP A 152 -4.97 -10.55 4.46
N ALA A 153 -4.98 -11.87 4.35
CA ALA A 153 -5.33 -12.56 3.11
C ALA A 153 -6.77 -12.26 2.66
N LEU A 154 -7.72 -12.26 3.59
CA LEU A 154 -9.12 -11.86 3.32
C LEU A 154 -9.21 -10.42 2.80
N MET A 155 -8.48 -9.49 3.41
CA MET A 155 -8.48 -8.10 2.95
C MET A 155 -7.86 -7.96 1.55
N VAL A 156 -6.81 -8.71 1.24
CA VAL A 156 -6.21 -8.74 -0.11
C VAL A 156 -7.21 -9.24 -1.16
N LEU A 157 -8.00 -10.26 -0.84
CA LEU A 157 -9.07 -10.74 -1.73
C LEU A 157 -10.18 -9.69 -1.89
N LEU A 158 -10.60 -9.05 -0.80
CA LEU A 158 -11.66 -8.04 -0.83
C LEU A 158 -11.29 -6.78 -1.63
N MET A 159 -10.00 -6.46 -1.76
CA MET A 159 -9.55 -5.31 -2.55
C MET A 159 -9.96 -5.39 -4.02
N ASN A 160 -10.07 -6.60 -4.59
CA ASN A 160 -10.47 -6.80 -5.98
C ASN A 160 -11.74 -7.67 -6.06
N MET A 161 -12.67 -7.51 -5.12
CA MET A 161 -13.87 -8.36 -4.97
C MET A 161 -14.74 -8.53 -6.23
N HIS A 162 -14.64 -7.61 -7.19
CA HIS A 162 -15.37 -7.68 -8.47
C HIS A 162 -14.68 -8.55 -9.52
N ASP A 163 -13.41 -8.89 -9.32
CA ASP A 163 -12.61 -9.72 -10.22
C ASP A 163 -11.83 -10.78 -9.42
N VAL A 164 -12.26 -12.04 -9.56
CA VAL A 164 -11.66 -13.18 -8.88
C VAL A 164 -10.21 -13.40 -9.34
N SER A 165 -9.92 -13.17 -10.63
CA SER A 165 -8.59 -13.38 -11.18
C SER A 165 -7.59 -12.39 -10.56
N GLU A 166 -7.95 -11.11 -10.47
CA GLU A 166 -7.14 -10.06 -9.86
C GLU A 166 -6.96 -10.27 -8.35
N SER A 167 -8.02 -10.70 -7.67
CA SER A 167 -8.00 -11.04 -6.24
C SER A 167 -7.02 -12.17 -5.95
N VAL A 168 -7.16 -13.29 -6.68
CA VAL A 168 -6.33 -14.48 -6.50
C VAL A 168 -4.89 -14.20 -6.91
N ALA A 169 -4.67 -13.47 -8.02
CA ALA A 169 -3.34 -13.07 -8.46
C ALA A 169 -2.64 -12.20 -7.39
N GLY A 170 -3.33 -11.18 -6.87
CA GLY A 170 -2.79 -10.32 -5.82
C GLY A 170 -2.34 -11.08 -4.59
N LEU A 171 -3.15 -12.04 -4.13
CA LEU A 171 -2.80 -12.90 -3.00
C LEU A 171 -1.66 -13.86 -3.33
N ALA A 172 -1.75 -14.57 -4.46
CA ALA A 172 -0.78 -15.57 -4.87
C ALA A 172 0.62 -14.96 -5.06
N ILE A 173 0.72 -13.84 -5.76
CA ILE A 173 1.99 -13.15 -6.02
C ILE A 173 2.59 -12.63 -4.71
N ALA A 174 1.77 -12.09 -3.81
CA ALA A 174 2.25 -11.63 -2.52
C ALA A 174 2.79 -12.78 -1.67
N LEU A 175 2.07 -13.91 -1.59
CA LEU A 175 2.52 -15.12 -0.87
C LEU A 175 3.78 -15.73 -1.48
N LEU A 176 3.85 -15.86 -2.81
CA LEU A 176 5.03 -16.35 -3.52
C LEU A 176 6.23 -15.46 -3.24
N THR A 177 6.06 -14.13 -3.32
CA THR A 177 7.14 -13.19 -3.03
C THR A 177 7.60 -13.30 -1.59
N LEU A 178 6.69 -13.47 -0.63
CA LEU A 178 7.06 -13.69 0.78
C LEU A 178 7.83 -14.99 0.97
N MET A 179 7.40 -16.09 0.34
CA MET A 179 8.08 -17.39 0.40
C MET A 179 9.51 -17.33 -0.17
N VAL A 180 9.68 -16.66 -1.31
CA VAL A 180 11.01 -16.48 -1.95
C VAL A 180 11.87 -15.50 -1.15
N CYS A 181 11.29 -14.42 -0.64
CA CYS A 181 12.03 -13.42 0.14
C CYS A 181 12.37 -13.90 1.56
N SER A 182 11.58 -14.78 2.17
CA SER A 182 11.88 -15.33 3.49
C SER A 182 13.04 -16.31 3.43
N SER A 183 13.11 -17.14 2.38
CA SER A 183 14.22 -18.06 2.14
C SER A 183 15.52 -17.35 1.71
N ALA A 184 15.43 -16.20 1.04
CA ALA A 184 16.59 -15.39 0.64
C ALA A 184 17.00 -14.30 1.66
N GLY A 185 16.15 -14.03 2.65
CA GLY A 185 16.19 -12.82 3.48
C GLY A 185 17.36 -12.70 4.46
N GLU A 186 17.99 -13.82 4.83
CA GLU A 186 19.11 -13.83 5.79
C GLU A 186 20.39 -13.19 5.24
N ARG A 187 20.51 -13.02 3.91
CA ARG A 187 21.78 -12.64 3.26
C ARG A 187 21.89 -11.20 2.77
N VAL A 188 20.83 -10.38 2.82
CA VAL A 188 20.83 -9.07 2.13
C VAL A 188 20.61 -7.89 3.08
N LYS A 189 21.65 -7.04 3.22
CA LYS A 189 21.58 -5.76 3.95
C LYS A 189 20.56 -4.80 3.31
N ARG A 190 20.03 -3.88 4.12
CA ARG A 190 19.03 -2.87 3.72
C ARG A 190 19.53 -2.06 2.51
N PHE A 191 18.96 -2.35 1.34
CA PHE A 191 19.41 -1.77 0.07
C PHE A 191 18.83 -0.37 -0.23
N TRP A 192 17.62 -0.04 0.28
CA TRP A 192 16.91 1.21 -0.09
C TRP A 192 16.73 2.23 1.06
N PRO A 193 16.90 3.54 0.79
CA PRO A 193 16.57 4.63 1.72
C PRO A 193 15.09 4.68 2.12
N GLN A 194 14.77 5.37 3.22
CA GLN A 194 13.39 5.46 3.73
C GLN A 194 12.42 6.17 2.77
N GLN A 195 12.85 7.28 2.15
CA GLN A 195 12.01 8.11 1.29
C GLN A 195 11.99 7.67 -0.18
N PHE A 196 12.89 6.75 -0.57
CA PHE A 196 13.07 6.35 -1.97
C PHE A 196 11.78 5.87 -2.63
N PHE A 197 10.98 5.07 -1.92
CA PHE A 197 9.72 4.56 -2.45
C PHE A 197 8.75 5.67 -2.84
N VAL A 198 8.60 6.67 -1.97
CA VAL A 198 7.59 7.71 -2.13
C VAL A 198 7.99 8.68 -3.23
N MET A 199 9.28 9.00 -3.32
CA MET A 199 9.84 9.76 -4.43
C MET A 199 9.68 9.01 -5.76
N PHE A 200 10.06 7.73 -5.79
CA PHE A 200 9.95 6.90 -6.98
C PHE A 200 8.50 6.83 -7.46
N TYR A 201 7.54 6.66 -6.54
CA TYR A 201 6.11 6.67 -6.84
C TYR A 201 5.67 7.91 -7.61
N ALA A 202 5.94 9.09 -7.05
CA ALA A 202 5.57 10.36 -7.70
C ALA A 202 6.26 10.53 -9.06
N VAL A 203 7.56 10.26 -9.13
CA VAL A 203 8.35 10.46 -10.36
C VAL A 203 7.93 9.47 -11.46
N HIS A 204 7.74 8.18 -11.17
CA HIS A 204 7.35 7.24 -12.22
C HIS A 204 5.97 7.57 -12.77
N LEU A 205 5.03 8.04 -11.93
CA LEU A 205 3.71 8.45 -12.39
C LEU A 205 3.83 9.67 -13.30
N ALA A 206 4.65 10.66 -12.92
CA ALA A 206 4.86 11.85 -13.74
C ALA A 206 5.48 11.50 -15.10
N VAL A 207 6.50 10.63 -15.11
CA VAL A 207 7.15 10.17 -16.35
C VAL A 207 6.16 9.43 -17.25
N LEU A 208 5.37 8.50 -16.70
CA LEU A 208 4.36 7.78 -17.50
C LEU A 208 3.27 8.71 -18.02
N GLY A 209 2.80 9.66 -17.22
CA GLY A 209 1.82 10.66 -17.65
C GLY A 209 2.34 11.50 -18.80
N ILE A 210 3.59 11.96 -18.74
CA ILE A 210 4.24 12.69 -19.84
C ILE A 210 4.32 11.81 -21.09
N VAL A 211 4.84 10.59 -20.98
CA VAL A 211 5.02 9.67 -22.13
C VAL A 211 3.70 9.35 -22.81
N VAL A 212 2.62 9.15 -22.06
CA VAL A 212 1.28 8.87 -22.62
C VAL A 212 0.66 10.10 -23.27
N SER A 213 1.06 11.30 -22.84
CA SER A 213 0.55 12.57 -23.39
C SER A 213 1.29 13.08 -24.63
N MET A 214 2.42 12.47 -25.00
CA MET A 214 3.19 12.77 -26.22
C MET A 214 2.70 11.93 -27.40
#